data_AF-A0AAF1K8B1-F1
#
_entry.id   AF-A0AAF1K8B1-F1
#
_cell.length_a   1.000
_cell.length_b   1.000
_cell.length_c   1.000
_cell.angle_alpha   90.00
_cell.angle_beta   90.00
_cell.angle_gamma   90.00
#
_symmetry.space_group_name_H-M   'P 1'
#
loop_
_entity.id
_entity.type
_entity.pdbx_description
1 polymer ?
#
loop_
_entity_poly.entity_id
_entity_poly.type
_entity_poly.pdbx_seq_one_letter_code
_entity_poly.pdbx_strand_id
1 'polypeptide(L)'
;MFFALSGFLITGSAQRLSLEIFLLNRVLRIVPALVVDILVCAFVIGPAVTTLPPGVYFTDAGFFAYMLNIIGSAHFELPGVFTGLPVPQVNGALWTIPWEINCYTIVPVMIVTGAVRQPQATILLLSAFVTAGLAVEHFTPTEAGNLLDLHTLFVGRGAQLITAFLCGILAYQLRDRIPMSRMLFGACAVIALAAALLLDMGATERVANRLILLPVLAYITIYLGLSRLTLPKILESGDYSYGVYLYHVYLIQLAILPGPPIFVGTAVGIVMLVLIAGTSVLCVAAASWHLIEKPILSLRKHHSASS
;
A
#
# COMPACT_ATOMS: atom_id res chain seq x y z
N MET A 1 3.77 6.93 -2.78
CA MET A 1 3.31 7.84 -1.70
C MET A 1 3.13 7.12 -0.36
N PHE A 2 2.18 6.18 -0.21
CA PHE A 2 1.90 5.50 1.07
C PHE A 2 3.14 4.88 1.75
N PHE A 3 3.96 4.12 1.01
CA PHE A 3 5.18 3.51 1.56
C PHE A 3 6.20 4.54 2.05
N ALA A 4 6.37 5.67 1.36
CA ALA A 4 7.27 6.72 1.81
C ALA A 4 6.78 7.38 3.12
N LEU A 5 5.48 7.66 3.21
CA LEU A 5 4.88 8.19 4.44
C LEU A 5 4.95 7.17 5.58
N SER A 6 4.70 5.90 5.28
CA SER A 6 4.83 4.78 6.22
C SER A 6 6.25 4.70 6.76
N GLY A 7 7.27 4.66 5.89
CA GLY A 7 8.68 4.67 6.31
C GLY A 7 9.01 5.85 7.23
N PHE A 8 8.54 7.05 6.90
CA PHE A 8 8.75 8.24 7.72
C PHE A 8 8.11 8.13 9.12
N LEU A 9 6.81 7.84 9.19
CA LEU A 9 6.07 7.78 10.46
C LEU A 9 6.51 6.61 11.34
N ILE A 10 6.79 5.46 10.72
CA ILE A 10 7.18 4.24 11.40
C ILE A 10 8.57 4.38 12.00
N THR A 11 9.51 5.04 11.31
CA THR A 11 10.84 5.34 11.88
C THR A 11 10.71 6.16 13.16
N GLY A 12 9.84 7.17 13.18
CA GLY A 12 9.59 7.94 14.40
C GLY A 12 9.03 7.10 15.55
N SER A 13 8.11 6.18 15.25
CA SER A 13 7.61 5.23 16.24
C SER A 13 8.70 4.26 16.72
N ALA A 14 9.52 3.74 15.80
CA ALA A 14 10.58 2.77 16.07
C ALA A 14 11.71 3.34 16.93
N GLN A 15 11.97 4.65 16.87
CA GLN A 15 12.94 5.28 17.77
C GLN A 15 12.44 5.36 19.22
N ARG A 16 11.13 5.32 19.47
CA ARG A 16 10.55 5.56 20.81
C ARG A 16 10.06 4.29 21.52
N LEU A 17 9.75 3.24 20.78
CA LEU A 17 9.11 2.03 21.31
C LEU A 17 10.09 0.87 21.41
N SER A 18 9.84 -0.07 22.34
CA SER A 18 10.48 -1.39 22.32
C SER A 18 10.01 -2.20 21.11
N LEU A 19 10.80 -3.21 20.73
CA LEU A 19 10.49 -4.08 19.59
C LEU A 19 9.11 -4.75 19.72
N GLU A 20 8.80 -5.27 20.91
CA GLU A 20 7.54 -5.98 21.18
C GLU A 20 6.32 -5.06 21.00
N ILE A 21 6.36 -3.87 21.63
CA ILE A 21 5.28 -2.89 21.53
C ILE A 21 5.16 -2.38 20.09
N PHE A 22 6.30 -2.20 19.40
CA PHE A 22 6.31 -1.82 18.00
C PHE A 22 5.59 -2.85 17.12
N LEU A 23 5.92 -4.13 17.23
CA LEU A 23 5.30 -5.19 16.45
C LEU A 23 3.81 -5.35 16.77
N LEU A 24 3.45 -5.35 18.05
CA LEU A 24 2.06 -5.43 18.50
C LEU A 24 1.22 -4.30 17.89
N ASN A 25 1.74 -3.07 17.87
CA ASN A 25 1.05 -1.93 17.28
C ASN A 25 0.81 -2.06 15.78
N ARG A 26 1.67 -2.78 15.05
CA ARG A 26 1.49 -3.01 13.61
C ARG A 26 0.47 -4.11 13.36
N VAL A 27 0.57 -5.21 14.10
CA VAL A 27 -0.39 -6.32 14.02
C VAL A 27 -1.80 -5.80 14.30
N LEU A 28 -2.01 -5.07 15.39
CA LEU A 28 -3.32 -4.51 15.76
C LEU A 28 -3.85 -3.46 14.78
N ARG A 29 -2.97 -2.80 14.01
CA ARG A 29 -3.36 -1.78 13.03
C ARG A 29 -3.85 -2.38 11.71
N ILE A 30 -3.27 -3.52 11.31
CA ILE A 30 -3.38 -4.06 9.94
C ILE A 30 -4.23 -5.32 9.91
N VAL A 31 -3.87 -6.31 10.74
CA VAL A 31 -4.44 -7.66 10.66
C VAL A 31 -5.96 -7.67 10.84
N PRO A 32 -6.57 -6.96 11.80
CA PRO A 32 -8.02 -7.06 12.01
C PRO A 32 -8.86 -6.62 10.81
N ALA A 33 -8.52 -5.47 10.22
CA ALA A 33 -9.24 -4.97 9.05
C ALA A 33 -8.94 -5.83 7.81
N LEU A 34 -7.70 -6.30 7.63
CA LEU A 34 -7.34 -7.25 6.57
C LEU A 34 -8.13 -8.57 6.66
N VAL A 35 -8.27 -9.14 7.85
CA VAL A 35 -9.07 -10.36 8.06
C VAL A 35 -10.52 -10.11 7.67
N VAL A 36 -11.09 -8.98 8.10
CA VAL A 36 -12.49 -8.64 7.78
C VAL A 36 -12.69 -8.45 6.29
N ASP A 37 -11.78 -7.75 5.60
CA ASP A 37 -11.80 -7.60 4.14
C ASP A 37 -11.90 -8.94 3.41
N ILE A 38 -10.98 -9.85 3.76
CA ILE A 38 -10.87 -11.15 3.13
C ILE A 38 -12.12 -12.00 3.40
N LEU A 39 -12.64 -11.95 4.64
CA LEU A 39 -13.86 -12.65 5.00
C LEU A 39 -15.09 -12.07 4.31
N VAL A 40 -15.21 -10.75 4.20
CA VAL A 40 -16.30 -10.09 3.47
C VAL A 40 -16.24 -10.45 1.98
N CYS A 41 -15.05 -10.42 1.38
CA CYS A 41 -14.87 -10.82 -0.01
C CYS A 41 -15.28 -12.29 -0.23
N ALA A 42 -14.84 -13.21 0.63
CA ALA A 42 -15.04 -14.65 0.43
C ALA A 42 -16.41 -15.17 0.88
N PHE A 43 -17.01 -14.61 1.93
CA PHE A 43 -18.26 -15.14 2.49
C PHE A 43 -19.49 -14.29 2.18
N VAL A 44 -19.31 -13.02 1.78
CA VAL A 44 -20.43 -12.12 1.47
C VAL A 44 -20.46 -11.79 -0.02
N ILE A 45 -19.39 -11.19 -0.53
CA ILE A 45 -19.36 -10.71 -1.92
C ILE A 45 -19.30 -11.89 -2.89
N GLY A 46 -18.38 -12.82 -2.66
CA GLY A 46 -18.18 -13.99 -3.52
C GLY A 46 -19.47 -14.76 -3.77
N PRO A 47 -20.17 -15.26 -2.73
CA PRO A 47 -21.45 -15.96 -2.89
C PRO A 47 -22.56 -15.10 -3.51
N ALA A 48 -22.54 -13.78 -3.33
CA ALA A 48 -23.56 -12.88 -3.88
C ALA A 48 -23.40 -12.63 -5.39
N VAL A 49 -22.19 -12.77 -5.94
CA VAL A 49 -21.92 -12.43 -7.35
C VAL A 49 -21.26 -13.55 -8.16
N THR A 50 -20.94 -14.69 -7.53
CA THR A 50 -20.35 -15.84 -8.21
C THR A 50 -21.32 -16.44 -9.22
N THR A 51 -20.76 -16.93 -10.33
CA THR A 51 -21.48 -17.70 -11.35
C THR A 51 -21.58 -19.20 -11.02
N LEU A 52 -20.93 -19.64 -9.93
CA LEU A 52 -20.90 -21.05 -9.52
C LEU A 52 -21.97 -21.38 -8.48
N PRO A 53 -22.48 -22.62 -8.43
CA PRO A 53 -23.31 -23.07 -7.32
C PRO A 53 -22.55 -23.01 -5.99
N PRO A 54 -23.20 -22.69 -4.85
CA PRO A 54 -22.52 -22.55 -3.56
C PRO A 54 -21.67 -23.75 -3.14
N GLY A 55 -22.15 -24.97 -3.42
CA GLY A 55 -21.42 -26.20 -3.12
C GLY A 55 -20.07 -26.30 -3.85
N VAL A 56 -20.01 -25.84 -5.11
CA VAL A 56 -18.76 -25.81 -5.89
C VAL A 56 -17.86 -24.70 -5.37
N TYR A 57 -18.42 -23.50 -5.19
CA TYR A 57 -17.69 -22.31 -4.73
C TYR A 57 -16.91 -22.54 -3.43
N PHE A 58 -17.55 -23.08 -2.39
CA PHE A 58 -16.91 -23.27 -1.07
C PHE A 58 -15.95 -24.46 -1.01
N THR A 59 -15.97 -25.35 -2.01
CA THR A 59 -15.04 -26.51 -2.08
C THR A 59 -13.87 -26.30 -3.03
N ASP A 60 -13.88 -25.19 -3.78
CA ASP A 60 -12.86 -24.89 -4.78
C ASP A 60 -11.53 -24.49 -4.12
N ALA A 61 -10.41 -24.96 -4.68
CA ALA A 61 -9.07 -24.65 -4.17
C ALA A 61 -8.76 -23.14 -4.17
N GLY A 62 -9.32 -22.37 -5.11
CA GLY A 62 -9.19 -20.92 -5.21
C GLY A 62 -9.82 -20.18 -4.02
N PHE A 63 -10.91 -20.71 -3.45
CA PHE A 63 -11.50 -20.17 -2.22
C PHE A 63 -10.51 -20.27 -1.06
N PHE A 64 -9.91 -21.44 -0.86
CA PHE A 64 -8.92 -21.66 0.21
C PHE A 64 -7.63 -20.87 -0.05
N ALA A 65 -7.18 -20.76 -1.30
CA ALA A 65 -6.04 -19.93 -1.68
C ALA A 65 -6.29 -18.46 -1.34
N TYR A 66 -7.50 -17.96 -1.57
CA TYR A 66 -7.86 -16.58 -1.22
C TYR A 66 -7.76 -16.31 0.30
N MET A 67 -7.99 -17.30 1.16
CA MET A 67 -7.80 -17.16 2.61
C MET A 67 -6.33 -16.95 3.01
N LEU A 68 -5.37 -17.39 2.19
CA LEU A 68 -3.94 -17.19 2.45
C LEU A 68 -3.52 -15.71 2.37
N ASN A 69 -4.37 -14.83 1.84
CA ASN A 69 -4.14 -13.37 1.93
C ASN A 69 -4.03 -12.88 3.38
N ILE A 70 -4.65 -13.57 4.35
CA ILE A 70 -4.61 -13.19 5.78
C ILE A 70 -3.17 -13.23 6.30
N ILE A 71 -2.37 -14.16 5.80
CA ILE A 71 -0.96 -14.34 6.17
C ILE A 71 -0.01 -13.70 5.16
N GLY A 72 -0.51 -12.92 4.22
CA GLY A 72 0.30 -12.19 3.23
C GLY A 72 0.67 -12.98 1.98
N SER A 73 -0.04 -14.08 1.65
CA SER A 73 0.08 -14.70 0.32
C SER A 73 -0.96 -14.09 -0.62
N ALA A 74 -0.51 -13.30 -1.58
CA ALA A 74 -1.39 -12.52 -2.43
C ALA A 74 -2.15 -13.39 -3.45
N HIS A 75 -3.47 -13.50 -3.30
CA HIS A 75 -4.38 -14.13 -4.25
C HIS A 75 -5.53 -13.16 -4.55
N PHE A 76 -5.76 -12.84 -5.82
CA PHE A 76 -6.66 -11.74 -6.20
C PHE A 76 -8.05 -12.19 -6.66
N GLU A 77 -8.24 -13.47 -6.89
CA GLU A 77 -9.43 -14.03 -7.54
C GLU A 77 -10.16 -15.00 -6.60
N LEU A 78 -11.49 -15.02 -6.72
CA LEU A 78 -12.35 -16.01 -6.11
C LEU A 78 -13.09 -16.80 -7.21
N PRO A 79 -13.44 -18.07 -6.95
CA PRO A 79 -14.05 -18.94 -7.96
C PRO A 79 -15.34 -18.35 -8.55
N GLY A 80 -15.35 -18.12 -9.86
CA GLY A 80 -16.54 -17.65 -10.60
C GLY A 80 -16.98 -16.21 -10.30
N VAL A 81 -16.18 -15.43 -9.59
CA VAL A 81 -16.48 -14.04 -9.19
C VAL A 81 -15.96 -13.05 -10.24
N PHE A 82 -16.80 -12.09 -10.66
CA PHE A 82 -16.45 -11.02 -11.61
C PHE A 82 -15.90 -11.48 -12.98
N THR A 83 -16.16 -12.72 -13.41
CA THR A 83 -15.62 -13.30 -14.65
C THR A 83 -16.02 -12.55 -15.94
N GLY A 84 -17.12 -11.79 -15.90
CA GLY A 84 -17.59 -10.95 -17.01
C GLY A 84 -17.00 -9.54 -17.05
N LEU A 85 -16.13 -9.17 -16.10
CA LEU A 85 -15.53 -7.83 -16.03
C LEU A 85 -14.14 -7.81 -16.69
N PRO A 86 -13.68 -6.63 -17.18
CA PRO A 86 -12.37 -6.51 -17.85
C PRO A 86 -11.18 -6.95 -16.99
N VAL A 87 -11.32 -6.86 -15.66
CA VAL A 87 -10.34 -7.32 -14.68
C VAL A 87 -11.08 -8.19 -13.67
N PRO A 88 -10.93 -9.53 -13.70
CA PRO A 88 -11.69 -10.45 -12.83
C PRO A 88 -11.14 -10.53 -11.39
N GLN A 89 -10.29 -9.59 -10.99
CA GLN A 89 -9.74 -9.54 -9.64
C GLN A 89 -10.75 -8.96 -8.66
N VAL A 90 -11.00 -9.70 -7.58
CA VAL A 90 -11.88 -9.30 -6.47
C VAL A 90 -11.25 -8.16 -5.70
N ASN A 91 -10.02 -8.36 -5.22
CA ASN A 91 -9.28 -7.34 -4.51
C ASN A 91 -7.83 -7.27 -5.00
N GLY A 92 -7.64 -6.50 -6.07
CA GLY A 92 -6.31 -6.21 -6.61
C GLY A 92 -5.42 -5.42 -5.66
N ALA A 93 -5.96 -4.70 -4.66
CA ALA A 93 -5.17 -3.86 -3.75
C ALA A 93 -4.24 -4.66 -2.84
N LEU A 94 -4.58 -5.94 -2.60
CA LEU A 94 -3.82 -6.86 -1.74
C LEU A 94 -2.39 -7.10 -2.21
N TRP A 95 -2.05 -6.76 -3.46
CA TRP A 95 -0.72 -6.98 -4.04
C TRP A 95 0.40 -6.30 -3.27
N THR A 96 0.13 -5.19 -2.55
CA THR A 96 1.14 -4.50 -1.75
C THR A 96 1.32 -5.04 -0.34
N ILE A 97 0.38 -5.84 0.19
CA ILE A 97 0.45 -6.39 1.55
C ILE A 97 1.71 -7.22 1.80
N PRO A 98 2.13 -8.15 0.91
CA PRO A 98 3.37 -8.91 1.12
C PRO A 98 4.60 -7.99 1.22
N TRP A 99 4.65 -6.93 0.39
CA TRP A 99 5.72 -5.94 0.44
C TRP A 99 5.69 -5.10 1.71
N GLU A 100 4.49 -4.77 2.19
CA GLU A 100 4.30 -4.07 3.45
C GLU A 100 4.83 -4.90 4.64
N ILE A 101 4.51 -6.20 4.66
CA ILE A 101 5.04 -7.17 5.64
C ILE A 101 6.57 -7.21 5.56
N ASN A 102 7.16 -7.24 4.36
CA ASN A 102 8.62 -7.17 4.19
C ASN A 102 9.21 -5.85 4.72
N CYS A 103 8.57 -4.70 4.51
CA CYS A 103 9.00 -3.46 5.14
C CYS A 103 8.95 -3.53 6.67
N TYR A 104 8.01 -4.30 7.23
CA TYR A 104 7.92 -4.59 8.66
C TYR A 104 8.88 -5.64 9.17
N THR A 105 9.67 -6.31 8.33
CA THR A 105 10.83 -7.08 8.79
C THR A 105 12.09 -6.20 8.84
N ILE A 106 12.24 -5.25 7.92
CA ILE A 106 13.36 -4.30 7.88
C ILE A 106 13.44 -3.49 9.18
N VAL A 107 12.32 -2.90 9.64
CA VAL A 107 12.34 -2.00 10.79
C VAL A 107 12.72 -2.69 12.12
N PRO A 108 12.18 -3.85 12.48
CA PRO A 108 12.66 -4.66 13.60
C PRO A 108 14.17 -4.90 13.60
N VAL A 109 14.73 -5.29 12.46
CA VAL A 109 16.19 -5.48 12.33
C VAL A 109 16.91 -4.16 12.59
N MET A 110 16.40 -3.04 12.08
CA MET A 110 16.96 -1.73 12.36
C MET A 110 16.85 -1.34 13.85
N ILE A 111 15.77 -1.73 14.54
CA ILE A 111 15.59 -1.48 15.98
C ILE A 111 16.66 -2.23 16.77
N VAL A 112 16.82 -3.54 16.52
CA VAL A 112 17.78 -4.40 17.22
C VAL A 112 19.22 -3.96 16.98
N THR A 113 19.55 -3.57 15.74
CA THR A 113 20.90 -3.11 15.36
C THR A 113 21.17 -1.64 15.73
N GLY A 114 20.16 -0.88 16.14
CA GLY A 114 20.26 0.57 16.38
C GLY A 114 20.31 1.42 15.10
N ALA A 115 20.22 0.81 13.92
CA ALA A 115 20.27 1.50 12.62
C ALA A 115 19.12 2.51 12.42
N VAL A 116 18.01 2.42 13.17
CA VAL A 116 16.90 3.41 13.11
C VAL A 116 17.39 4.84 13.37
N ARG A 117 18.50 5.02 14.09
CA ARG A 117 19.09 6.35 14.38
C ARG A 117 20.27 6.71 13.47
N GLN A 118 20.68 5.82 12.58
CA GLN A 118 21.90 5.97 11.80
C GLN A 118 21.57 6.20 10.31
N PRO A 119 21.55 7.46 9.84
CA PRO A 119 21.27 7.74 8.42
C PRO A 119 22.25 7.06 7.47
N GLN A 120 23.51 6.87 7.89
CA GLN A 120 24.53 6.16 7.11
C GLN A 120 24.16 4.70 6.83
N ALA A 121 23.58 4.01 7.81
CA ALA A 121 23.13 2.62 7.64
C ALA A 121 21.97 2.53 6.65
N THR A 122 21.01 3.46 6.72
CA THR A 122 19.92 3.54 5.74
C THR A 122 20.42 3.90 4.34
N ILE A 123 21.39 4.81 4.23
CA ILE A 123 22.02 5.17 2.95
C ILE A 123 22.73 3.94 2.36
N LEU A 124 23.47 3.19 3.17
CA LEU A 124 24.14 1.97 2.73
C LEU A 124 23.14 0.89 2.27
N LEU A 125 22.05 0.71 3.02
CA LEU A 125 21.00 -0.24 2.64
C LEU A 125 20.31 0.17 1.35
N LEU A 126 19.96 1.46 1.21
CA LEU A 126 19.35 2.01 0.01
C LEU A 126 20.29 1.90 -1.19
N SER A 127 21.58 2.23 -1.02
CA SER A 127 22.56 2.13 -2.11
C SER A 127 22.78 0.68 -2.52
N ALA A 128 22.94 -0.24 -1.56
CA ALA A 128 23.05 -1.66 -1.84
C ALA A 128 21.82 -2.21 -2.59
N PHE A 129 20.62 -1.84 -2.18
CA PHE A 129 19.38 -2.27 -2.82
C PHE A 129 19.26 -1.73 -4.26
N VAL A 130 19.58 -0.45 -4.48
CA VAL A 130 19.56 0.15 -5.82
C VAL A 130 20.65 -0.43 -6.71
N THR A 131 21.88 -0.62 -6.20
CA THR A 131 22.97 -1.22 -6.97
C THR A 131 22.65 -2.66 -7.36
N ALA A 132 22.05 -3.44 -6.45
CA ALA A 132 21.55 -4.77 -6.78
C ALA A 132 20.46 -4.71 -7.87
N GLY A 133 19.52 -3.77 -7.78
CA GLY A 133 18.52 -3.56 -8.82
C GLY A 133 19.10 -3.18 -10.18
N LEU A 134 20.10 -2.31 -10.23
CA LEU A 134 20.80 -1.95 -11.47
C LEU A 134 21.55 -3.15 -12.06
N ALA A 135 22.19 -3.96 -11.22
CA ALA A 135 22.87 -5.17 -11.66
C ALA A 135 21.85 -6.18 -12.24
N VAL A 136 20.75 -6.43 -11.53
CA VAL A 136 19.69 -7.33 -12.01
C VAL A 136 19.10 -6.81 -13.32
N GLU A 137 18.71 -5.53 -13.40
CA GLU A 137 18.17 -4.92 -14.63
C GLU A 137 19.15 -5.05 -15.83
N HIS A 138 20.45 -4.93 -15.59
CA HIS A 138 21.45 -5.04 -16.64
C HIS A 138 21.74 -6.50 -17.08
N PHE A 139 21.81 -7.43 -16.14
CA PHE A 139 22.24 -8.81 -16.40
C PHE A 139 21.08 -9.79 -16.63
N THR A 140 19.85 -9.44 -16.28
CA THR A 140 18.67 -10.29 -16.49
C THR A 140 17.71 -9.63 -17.48
N PRO A 141 17.85 -9.90 -18.79
CA PRO A 141 16.83 -9.49 -19.74
C PRO A 141 15.49 -10.16 -19.40
N THR A 142 14.40 -9.43 -19.58
CA THR A 142 13.02 -9.71 -19.14
C THR A 142 12.44 -11.07 -19.57
N GLU A 143 13.12 -11.78 -20.46
CA GLU A 143 12.72 -13.05 -21.09
C GLU A 143 13.29 -14.31 -20.38
N ALA A 144 14.21 -14.16 -19.41
CA ALA A 144 14.87 -15.29 -18.76
C ALA A 144 14.07 -15.86 -17.57
N GLY A 145 13.14 -16.78 -17.86
CA GLY A 145 12.13 -17.33 -16.94
C GLY A 145 12.58 -18.00 -15.64
N ASN A 146 13.87 -18.14 -15.34
CA ASN A 146 14.37 -18.68 -14.06
C ASN A 146 14.90 -17.61 -13.09
N LEU A 147 15.05 -16.35 -13.53
CA LEU A 147 15.47 -15.22 -12.68
C LEU A 147 14.30 -14.28 -12.36
N LEU A 148 13.06 -14.72 -12.65
CA LEU A 148 11.82 -13.96 -12.48
C LEU A 148 11.64 -13.46 -11.03
N ASP A 149 12.08 -14.24 -10.05
CA ASP A 149 12.01 -13.91 -8.62
C ASP A 149 12.97 -12.77 -8.25
N LEU A 150 14.20 -12.78 -8.77
CA LEU A 150 15.17 -11.70 -8.52
C LEU A 150 14.74 -10.41 -9.24
N HIS A 151 14.26 -10.53 -10.47
CA HIS A 151 13.74 -9.39 -11.21
C HIS A 151 12.54 -8.78 -10.49
N THR A 152 11.58 -9.57 -10.01
CA THR A 152 10.44 -9.04 -9.23
C THR A 152 10.86 -8.38 -7.92
N LEU A 153 11.85 -8.93 -7.21
CA LEU A 153 12.36 -8.39 -5.95
C LEU A 153 13.12 -7.07 -6.09
N PHE A 154 13.94 -6.91 -7.12
CA PHE A 154 14.85 -5.76 -7.26
C PHE A 154 14.45 -4.77 -8.36
N VAL A 155 13.76 -5.23 -9.40
CA VAL A 155 13.35 -4.44 -10.58
C VAL A 155 11.83 -4.33 -10.70
N GLY A 156 11.05 -5.20 -10.07
CA GLY A 156 9.59 -5.13 -10.15
C GLY A 156 8.98 -3.89 -9.48
N ARG A 157 7.67 -3.72 -9.65
CA ARG A 157 6.87 -2.67 -8.97
C ARG A 157 7.00 -2.72 -7.45
N GLY A 158 7.16 -3.91 -6.86
CA GLY A 158 7.40 -4.09 -5.43
C GLY A 158 8.71 -3.45 -4.93
N ALA A 159 9.77 -3.52 -5.73
CA ALA A 159 11.05 -2.88 -5.40
C ALA A 159 10.93 -1.36 -5.29
N GLN A 160 10.05 -0.72 -6.07
CA GLN A 160 9.78 0.71 -5.94
C GLN A 160 9.15 1.05 -4.58
N LEU A 161 8.31 0.15 -4.03
CA LEU A 161 7.69 0.32 -2.72
C LEU A 161 8.73 0.28 -1.61
N ILE A 162 9.65 -0.68 -1.66
CA ILE A 162 10.77 -0.79 -0.71
C ILE A 162 11.66 0.45 -0.79
N THR A 163 12.05 0.87 -1.99
CA THR A 163 12.88 2.07 -2.18
C THR A 163 12.17 3.32 -1.65
N ALA A 164 10.87 3.49 -1.94
CA ALA A 164 10.08 4.60 -1.41
C ALA A 164 10.02 4.57 0.13
N PHE A 165 9.86 3.39 0.73
CA PHE A 165 9.88 3.19 2.17
C PHE A 165 11.22 3.59 2.80
N LEU A 166 12.34 3.14 2.22
CA LEU A 166 13.69 3.52 2.64
C LEU A 166 13.95 5.03 2.50
N CYS A 167 13.47 5.66 1.42
CA CYS A 167 13.50 7.13 1.27
C CYS A 167 12.73 7.81 2.41
N GLY A 168 11.58 7.27 2.80
CA GLY A 168 10.80 7.74 3.95
C GLY A 168 11.56 7.64 5.28
N ILE A 169 12.20 6.50 5.54
CA ILE A 169 13.05 6.29 6.73
C ILE A 169 14.18 7.32 6.76
N LEU A 170 14.89 7.46 5.64
CA LEU A 170 16.00 8.39 5.51
C LEU A 170 15.56 9.85 5.71
N ALA A 171 14.41 10.21 5.14
CA ALA A 171 13.83 11.55 5.32
C ALA A 171 13.50 11.84 6.79
N TYR A 172 13.05 10.84 7.56
CA TYR A 172 12.82 11.01 9.00
C TYR A 172 14.13 11.14 9.79
N GLN A 173 15.15 10.38 9.44
CA GLN A 173 16.47 10.44 10.09
C GLN A 173 17.19 11.75 9.80
N LEU A 174 17.01 12.30 8.60
CA LEU A 174 17.57 13.58 8.16
C LEU A 174 16.60 14.75 8.32
N ARG A 175 15.51 14.60 9.09
CA ARG A 175 14.45 15.62 9.22
C ARG A 175 14.96 16.99 9.67
N ASP A 176 16.03 17.03 10.46
CA ASP A 176 16.63 18.28 10.95
C ASP A 176 17.48 18.99 9.88
N ARG A 177 17.76 18.32 8.76
CA ARG A 177 18.52 18.83 7.62
C ARG A 177 17.65 19.13 6.39
N ILE A 178 16.49 18.49 6.27
CA ILE A 178 15.59 18.66 5.12
C ILE A 178 14.70 19.90 5.35
N PRO A 179 14.85 20.97 4.54
CA PRO A 179 14.09 22.19 4.74
C PRO A 179 12.64 22.01 4.30
N MET A 180 11.71 22.54 5.10
CA MET A 180 10.28 22.61 4.75
C MET A 180 10.00 23.84 3.88
N SER A 181 10.46 23.81 2.62
CA SER A 181 10.39 24.96 1.69
C SER A 181 9.32 24.79 0.61
N ARG A 182 8.49 25.83 0.41
CA ARG A 182 7.52 25.92 -0.69
C ARG A 182 8.19 25.90 -2.06
N MET A 183 9.39 26.47 -2.17
CA MET A 183 10.14 26.49 -3.42
C MET A 183 10.64 25.10 -3.78
N LEU A 184 11.18 24.37 -2.80
CA LEU A 184 11.59 22.98 -3.01
C LEU A 184 10.39 22.09 -3.34
N PHE A 185 9.25 22.30 -2.67
CA PHE A 185 8.00 21.63 -3.01
C PHE A 185 7.56 21.90 -4.45
N GLY A 186 7.57 23.17 -4.88
CA GLY A 186 7.26 23.53 -6.27
C GLY A 186 8.21 22.89 -7.27
N ALA A 187 9.52 22.90 -7.00
CA ALA A 187 10.52 22.25 -7.84
C ALA A 187 10.29 20.74 -7.94
N CYS A 188 10.06 20.05 -6.81
CA CYS A 188 9.71 18.63 -6.79
C CYS A 188 8.42 18.35 -7.56
N ALA A 189 7.39 19.18 -7.41
CA ALA A 189 6.13 19.04 -8.13
C ALA A 189 6.31 19.19 -9.66
N VAL A 190 7.14 20.15 -10.10
CA VAL A 190 7.49 20.32 -11.51
C VAL A 190 8.25 19.10 -12.03
N ILE A 191 9.22 18.57 -11.28
CA ILE A 191 9.94 17.35 -11.68
C ILE A 191 8.98 16.16 -11.80
N ALA A 192 8.08 15.98 -10.82
CA ALA A 192 7.09 14.90 -10.85
C ALA A 192 6.12 15.04 -12.04
N LEU A 193 5.66 16.26 -12.33
CA LEU A 193 4.80 16.55 -13.48
C LEU A 193 5.53 16.34 -14.81
N ALA A 194 6.77 16.82 -14.93
CA ALA A 194 7.60 16.62 -16.11
C ALA A 194 7.85 15.12 -16.35
N ALA A 195 8.15 14.36 -15.30
CA ALA A 195 8.28 12.91 -15.39
C ALA A 195 6.99 12.24 -15.89
N ALA A 196 5.83 12.65 -15.37
CA ALA A 196 4.53 12.11 -15.78
C ALA A 196 4.16 12.44 -17.24
N LEU A 197 4.65 13.56 -17.78
CA LEU A 197 4.36 14.00 -19.15
C LEU A 197 5.38 13.49 -20.18
N LEU A 198 6.64 13.29 -19.78
CA LEU A 198 7.76 13.02 -20.70
C LEU A 198 8.25 11.57 -20.65
N LEU A 199 8.05 10.85 -19.55
CA LEU A 199 8.49 9.46 -19.41
C LEU A 199 7.34 8.50 -19.74
N ASP A 200 7.64 7.47 -20.51
CA ASP A 200 6.75 6.34 -20.70
C ASP A 200 6.77 5.41 -19.47
N MET A 201 5.82 4.47 -19.42
CA MET A 201 5.71 3.52 -18.31
C MET A 201 7.01 2.72 -18.12
N GLY A 202 7.66 2.29 -19.21
CA GLY A 202 8.93 1.57 -19.15
C GLY A 202 10.07 2.39 -18.54
N ALA A 203 10.19 3.67 -18.90
CA ALA A 203 11.17 4.56 -18.31
C ALA A 203 10.90 4.79 -16.82
N THR A 204 9.63 4.92 -16.39
CA THR A 204 9.32 5.04 -14.94
C THR A 204 9.65 3.77 -14.14
N GLU A 205 9.68 2.61 -14.80
CA GLU A 205 10.02 1.35 -14.16
C GLU A 205 11.53 1.14 -14.01
N ARG A 206 12.36 1.79 -14.83
CA ARG A 206 13.83 1.68 -14.76
C ARG A 206 14.39 1.99 -13.37
N VAL A 207 15.34 1.20 -12.91
CA VAL A 207 15.90 1.34 -11.56
C VAL A 207 16.61 2.68 -11.41
N ALA A 208 17.31 3.14 -12.45
CA ALA A 208 18.01 4.42 -12.44
C ALA A 208 17.09 5.63 -12.16
N ASN A 209 15.87 5.63 -12.74
CA ASN A 209 14.94 6.75 -12.59
C ASN A 209 14.33 6.83 -11.18
N ARG A 210 14.31 5.71 -10.44
CA ARG A 210 13.82 5.65 -9.05
C ARG A 210 14.64 6.53 -8.11
N LEU A 211 15.95 6.67 -8.36
CA LEU A 211 16.86 7.48 -7.55
C LEU A 211 16.47 8.96 -7.52
N ILE A 212 15.76 9.44 -8.55
CA ILE A 212 15.29 10.81 -8.62
C ILE A 212 13.81 10.86 -8.24
N LEU A 213 12.98 10.03 -8.86
CA LEU A 213 11.52 10.11 -8.72
C LEU A 213 11.04 9.76 -7.31
N LEU A 214 11.61 8.74 -6.65
CA LEU A 214 11.12 8.30 -5.36
C LEU A 214 11.45 9.28 -4.22
N PRO A 215 12.67 9.87 -4.11
CA PRO A 215 12.92 10.96 -3.17
C PRO A 215 12.04 12.19 -3.43
N VAL A 216 11.80 12.54 -4.69
CA VAL A 216 10.90 13.66 -5.07
C VAL A 216 9.48 13.41 -4.57
N LEU A 217 8.93 12.23 -4.86
CA LEU A 217 7.59 11.83 -4.41
C LEU A 217 7.51 11.69 -2.88
N ALA A 218 8.56 11.18 -2.24
CA ALA A 218 8.65 11.11 -0.78
C ALA A 218 8.60 12.51 -0.15
N TYR A 219 9.39 13.46 -0.68
CA TYR A 219 9.38 14.84 -0.20
C TYR A 219 8.01 15.49 -0.38
N ILE A 220 7.38 15.37 -1.56
CA ILE A 220 6.02 15.89 -1.81
C ILE A 220 5.03 15.29 -0.79
N THR A 221 5.08 13.98 -0.58
CA THR A 221 4.16 13.27 0.35
C THR A 221 4.35 13.76 1.77
N ILE A 222 5.58 13.82 2.26
CA ILE A 222 5.91 14.25 3.62
C ILE A 222 5.56 15.73 3.80
N TYR A 223 5.86 16.56 2.80
CA TYR A 223 5.54 17.99 2.83
C TYR A 223 4.02 18.19 2.98
N LEU A 224 3.21 17.51 2.16
CA LEU A 224 1.74 17.60 2.25
C LEU A 224 1.22 17.04 3.57
N GLY A 225 1.78 15.91 4.03
CA GLY A 225 1.37 15.28 5.30
C GLY A 225 1.71 16.11 6.55
N LEU A 226 2.76 16.92 6.51
CA LEU A 226 3.13 17.84 7.60
C LEU A 226 2.53 19.25 7.44
N SER A 227 1.97 19.55 6.26
CA SER A 227 1.33 20.84 6.00
C SER A 227 -0.01 20.93 6.74
N ARG A 228 -0.33 22.13 7.22
CA ARG A 228 -1.64 22.43 7.82
C ARG A 228 -2.70 22.53 6.72
N LEU A 229 -3.20 21.39 6.29
CA LEU A 229 -4.33 21.30 5.37
C LEU A 229 -5.62 21.40 6.18
N THR A 230 -6.51 22.31 5.80
CA THR A 230 -7.88 22.34 6.34
C THR A 230 -8.65 21.18 5.75
N LEU A 231 -8.80 20.12 6.54
CA LEU A 231 -9.57 18.94 6.15
C LEU A 231 -11.06 19.15 6.48
N PRO A 232 -11.98 18.59 5.69
CA PRO A 232 -13.37 18.45 6.10
C PRO A 232 -13.46 17.72 7.45
N LYS A 233 -14.33 18.19 8.36
CA LYS A 233 -14.51 17.61 9.70
C LYS A 233 -14.71 16.09 9.70
N ILE A 234 -15.34 15.54 8.66
CA ILE A 234 -15.57 14.10 8.52
C ILE A 234 -14.26 13.31 8.37
N LEU A 235 -13.25 13.89 7.73
CA LEU A 235 -11.92 13.30 7.57
C LEU A 235 -11.05 13.49 8.82
N GLU A 236 -11.39 14.45 9.69
CA GLU A 236 -10.71 14.65 10.98
C GLU A 236 -11.16 13.64 12.06
N SER A 237 -12.33 13.00 11.90
CA SER A 237 -12.89 12.12 12.95
C SER A 237 -12.30 10.71 13.00
N GLY A 238 -11.43 10.33 12.06
CA GLY A 238 -10.84 8.99 12.01
C GLY A 238 -9.72 8.82 10.99
N ASP A 239 -8.99 7.71 11.09
CA ASP A 239 -7.95 7.32 10.13
C ASP A 239 -8.54 6.32 9.11
N TYR A 240 -9.25 6.85 8.13
CA TYR A 240 -9.93 6.06 7.09
C TYR A 240 -9.01 5.57 5.97
N SER A 241 -7.76 6.04 5.95
CA SER A 241 -6.84 5.82 4.83
C SER A 241 -6.64 4.34 4.52
N TYR A 242 -6.53 3.53 5.58
CA TYR A 242 -6.37 2.09 5.47
C TYR A 242 -7.63 1.40 4.94
N GLY A 243 -8.82 1.75 5.45
CA GLY A 243 -10.08 1.21 4.94
C GLY A 243 -10.34 1.58 3.48
N VAL A 244 -10.04 2.81 3.07
CA VAL A 244 -10.11 3.22 1.65
C VAL A 244 -9.18 2.36 0.79
N TYR A 245 -7.93 2.16 1.24
CA TYR A 245 -6.96 1.31 0.56
C TYR A 245 -7.43 -0.15 0.46
N LEU A 246 -8.06 -0.69 1.49
CA LEU A 246 -8.41 -2.10 1.53
C LEU A 246 -9.68 -2.41 0.71
N TYR A 247 -10.70 -1.56 0.82
CA TYR A 247 -12.05 -1.86 0.34
C TYR A 247 -12.38 -1.37 -1.08
N HIS A 248 -11.53 -0.55 -1.68
CA HIS A 248 -11.90 0.16 -2.91
C HIS A 248 -12.10 -0.75 -4.12
N VAL A 249 -11.29 -1.79 -4.31
CA VAL A 249 -11.32 -2.56 -5.57
C VAL A 249 -12.64 -3.29 -5.74
N TYR A 250 -13.06 -4.10 -4.78
CA TYR A 250 -14.32 -4.83 -4.93
C TYR A 250 -15.53 -3.90 -4.94
N LEU A 251 -15.49 -2.74 -4.27
CA LEU A 251 -16.58 -1.76 -4.33
C LEU A 251 -16.67 -1.11 -5.71
N ILE A 252 -15.52 -0.85 -6.35
CA ILE A 252 -15.47 -0.41 -7.76
C ILE A 252 -16.03 -1.53 -8.66
N GLN A 253 -15.62 -2.78 -8.48
CA GLN A 253 -16.12 -3.91 -9.28
C GLN A 253 -17.65 -4.09 -9.13
N LEU A 254 -18.17 -4.00 -7.91
CA LEU A 254 -19.60 -4.06 -7.62
C LEU A 254 -20.38 -2.90 -8.27
N ALA A 255 -19.81 -1.69 -8.32
CA ALA A 255 -20.43 -0.56 -8.99
C ALA A 255 -20.47 -0.73 -10.52
N ILE A 256 -19.46 -1.38 -11.10
CA ILE A 256 -19.37 -1.62 -12.55
C ILE A 256 -20.26 -2.80 -12.98
N LEU A 257 -20.45 -3.80 -12.11
CA LEU A 257 -21.11 -5.07 -12.40
C LEU A 257 -22.47 -4.95 -13.13
N PRO A 258 -23.40 -4.04 -12.75
CA PRO A 258 -24.72 -3.96 -13.40
C PRO A 258 -24.69 -3.42 -14.83
N GLY A 259 -23.61 -2.76 -15.24
CA GLY A 259 -23.53 -2.14 -16.56
C GLY A 259 -22.13 -1.64 -16.92
N PRO A 260 -21.18 -2.53 -17.22
CA PRO A 260 -19.81 -2.13 -17.53
C PRO A 260 -19.71 -1.08 -18.65
N PRO A 261 -20.46 -1.16 -19.76
CA PRO A 261 -20.41 -0.14 -20.82
C PRO A 261 -20.90 1.25 -20.39
N ILE A 262 -21.71 1.35 -19.33
CA ILE A 262 -22.23 2.62 -18.81
C ILE A 262 -21.13 3.35 -18.05
N PHE A 263 -20.34 2.62 -17.26
CA PHE A 263 -19.33 3.18 -16.36
C PHE A 263 -17.94 3.23 -16.97
N VAL A 264 -17.62 2.32 -17.89
CA VAL A 264 -16.29 2.15 -18.49
C VAL A 264 -16.34 2.61 -19.95
N GLY A 265 -15.76 3.78 -20.24
CA GLY A 265 -15.54 4.25 -21.62
C GLY A 265 -16.10 5.63 -21.96
N THR A 266 -16.93 6.24 -21.10
CA THR A 266 -17.40 7.63 -21.28
C THR A 266 -16.98 8.50 -20.10
N ALA A 267 -16.74 9.79 -20.34
CA ALA A 267 -16.40 10.74 -19.27
C ALA A 267 -17.50 10.81 -18.20
N VAL A 268 -18.77 10.76 -18.62
CA VAL A 268 -19.93 10.76 -17.72
C VAL A 268 -19.96 9.48 -16.88
N GLY A 269 -19.74 8.31 -17.51
CA GLY A 269 -19.63 7.03 -16.82
C GLY A 269 -18.56 7.01 -15.73
N ILE A 270 -17.38 7.55 -16.04
CA ILE A 270 -16.26 7.64 -15.09
C ILE A 270 -16.62 8.55 -13.91
N VAL A 271 -17.25 9.71 -14.16
CA VAL A 271 -17.69 10.61 -13.08
C VAL A 271 -18.73 9.92 -12.19
N MET A 272 -19.71 9.23 -12.77
CA MET A 272 -20.69 8.46 -11.99
C MET A 272 -20.02 7.37 -11.16
N LEU A 273 -19.06 6.64 -11.73
CA LEU A 273 -18.31 5.61 -11.01
C LEU A 273 -17.54 6.20 -9.83
N VAL A 274 -16.82 7.32 -10.04
CA VAL A 274 -16.09 8.00 -8.97
C VAL A 274 -17.02 8.44 -7.83
N LEU A 275 -18.20 8.96 -8.15
CA LEU A 275 -19.17 9.38 -7.14
C LEU A 275 -19.76 8.19 -6.39
N ILE A 276 -20.23 7.16 -7.09
CA ILE A 276 -20.88 5.98 -6.49
C ILE A 276 -19.87 5.16 -5.70
N ALA A 277 -18.78 4.73 -6.34
CA ALA A 277 -17.76 3.93 -5.69
C ALA A 277 -17.04 4.76 -4.63
N GLY A 278 -16.63 5.99 -4.92
CA GLY A 278 -15.94 6.84 -3.93
C GLY A 278 -16.77 7.07 -2.66
N THR A 279 -18.07 7.36 -2.79
CA THR A 279 -18.95 7.51 -1.62
C THR A 279 -19.08 6.19 -0.86
N SER A 280 -19.32 5.09 -1.57
CA SER A 280 -19.46 3.75 -0.97
C SER A 280 -18.19 3.35 -0.21
N VAL A 281 -17.01 3.59 -0.79
CA VAL A 281 -15.70 3.32 -0.20
C VAL A 281 -15.50 4.12 1.07
N LEU A 282 -15.83 5.42 1.06
CA LEU A 282 -15.72 6.26 2.26
C LEU A 282 -16.67 5.80 3.37
N CYS A 283 -17.91 5.41 3.02
CA CYS A 283 -18.87 4.89 3.99
C CYS A 283 -18.38 3.57 4.62
N VAL A 284 -17.92 2.62 3.81
CA VAL A 284 -17.41 1.32 4.30
C VAL A 284 -16.11 1.51 5.09
N ALA A 285 -15.21 2.37 4.64
CA ALA A 285 -13.99 2.70 5.37
C ALA A 285 -14.28 3.37 6.72
N ALA A 286 -15.27 4.26 6.78
CA ALA A 286 -15.71 4.86 8.03
C ALA A 286 -16.34 3.82 8.97
N ALA A 287 -17.18 2.93 8.46
CA ALA A 287 -17.76 1.83 9.23
C ALA A 287 -16.67 0.91 9.80
N SER A 288 -15.70 0.47 8.98
CA SER A 288 -14.53 -0.32 9.41
C SER A 288 -13.76 0.38 10.52
N TRP A 289 -13.46 1.67 10.35
CA TRP A 289 -12.74 2.43 11.34
C TRP A 289 -13.45 2.43 12.70
N HIS A 290 -14.76 2.71 12.71
CA HIS A 290 -15.52 2.85 13.95
C HIS A 290 -15.87 1.51 14.61
N LEU A 291 -16.10 0.45 13.83
CA LEU A 291 -16.55 -0.85 14.31
C LEU A 291 -15.40 -1.80 14.63
N ILE A 292 -14.24 -1.64 13.98
CA ILE A 292 -13.16 -2.63 13.99
C ILE A 292 -11.85 -2.02 14.46
N GLU A 293 -11.33 -1.06 13.70
CA GLU A 293 -9.97 -0.54 13.92
C GLU A 293 -9.87 0.28 15.22
N LYS A 294 -10.76 1.25 15.41
CA LYS A 294 -10.77 2.14 16.59
C LYS A 294 -10.98 1.36 17.91
N PRO A 295 -11.95 0.44 18.03
CA PRO A 295 -12.08 -0.37 19.25
C PRO A 295 -10.82 -1.18 19.56
N ILE A 296 -10.25 -1.88 18.58
CA ILE A 296 -9.05 -2.72 18.79
C ILE A 296 -7.84 -1.86 19.19
N LEU A 297 -7.64 -0.72 18.53
CA LEU A 297 -6.58 0.23 18.88
C LEU A 297 -6.79 0.88 20.25
N SER A 298 -8.03 0.95 20.76
CA SER A 298 -8.32 1.48 22.10
C SER A 298 -7.96 0.52 23.23
N LEU A 299 -8.06 -0.79 22.99
CA LEU A 299 -7.64 -1.84 23.94
C LEU A 299 -6.13 -1.74 24.24
N ARG A 300 -5.33 -1.28 23.28
CA ARG A 300 -3.90 -0.99 23.47
C ARG A 300 -3.64 -0.05 24.65
N LYS A 301 -4.42 1.03 24.80
CA LYS A 301 -4.17 2.07 25.82
C LYS A 301 -4.23 1.51 27.24
N HIS A 302 -4.96 0.41 27.45
CA HIS A 302 -5.08 -0.24 28.76
C HIS A 302 -3.85 -1.10 29.09
N HIS A 303 -3.18 -1.69 28.10
CA HIS A 303 -2.02 -2.56 28.32
C HIS A 303 -0.69 -1.81 28.36
N SER A 304 -0.57 -0.67 27.68
CA SER A 304 0.64 0.17 27.73
C SER A 304 0.76 1.05 28.98
N ALA A 305 -0.28 1.10 29.82
CA ALA A 305 -0.27 1.81 31.11
C ALA A 305 0.04 0.89 32.30
N SER A 306 0.15 -0.43 32.05
CA SER A 306 0.40 -1.47 33.06
C SER A 306 1.79 -2.12 32.95
N SER A 307 2.69 -1.56 32.14
CA SER A 307 4.09 -1.97 31.96
C SER A 307 5.02 -0.77 32.13
#